data_AF-A0A957N7I0-F1
#
_entry.id   AF-A0A957N7I0-F1
#
_cell.length_a   1.000
_cell.length_b   1.000
_cell.length_c   1.000
_cell.angle_alpha   90.00
_cell.angle_beta   90.00
_cell.angle_gamma   90.00
#
_symmetry.space_group_name_H-M   'P 1'
#
loop_
_entity.id
_entity.type
_entity.pdbx_description
1 polymer ?
#
loop_
_entity_poly.entity_id
_entity_poly.type
_entity_poly.pdbx_seq_one_letter_code
_entity_poly.pdbx_strand_id
1 'polypeptide(L)'
;MSIRNTRVNLSLPDEVVRVLDRMSKVTGAGRATIIREWLIEGLPHFVEMATAMEMAQQRNIDAFKVVSTTLRDLTDRTSQIELDLKKHRAAMRKRKRD
;
A
#
# COMPACT_ATOMS: atom_id res chain seq x y z
N MET A 1 8.94 -1.77 -26.16
CA MET A 1 8.52 -2.93 -25.33
C MET A 1 7.01 -2.83 -25.15
N SER A 2 6.22 -3.74 -25.73
CA SER A 2 4.75 -3.65 -25.69
C SER A 2 4.25 -4.10 -24.32
N ILE A 3 3.66 -3.17 -23.55
CA ILE A 3 3.04 -3.49 -22.25
C ILE A 3 1.73 -4.21 -22.54
N ARG A 4 1.68 -5.53 -22.33
CA ARG A 4 0.44 -6.30 -22.43
C ARG A 4 -0.36 -6.10 -21.14
N ASN A 5 -1.49 -5.40 -21.23
CA ASN A 5 -2.42 -5.27 -20.13
C ASN A 5 -3.43 -6.42 -20.15
N THR A 6 -3.62 -7.08 -19.00
CA THR A 6 -4.66 -8.11 -18.83
C THR A 6 -5.89 -7.48 -18.19
N ARG A 7 -7.07 -7.72 -18.77
CA ARG A 7 -8.34 -7.26 -18.19
C ARG A 7 -8.73 -8.18 -17.04
N VAL A 8 -8.91 -7.60 -15.86
CA VAL A 8 -9.39 -8.30 -14.67
C VAL A 8 -10.79 -7.77 -14.33
N ASN A 9 -11.77 -8.66 -14.20
CA ASN A 9 -13.11 -8.31 -13.74
C ASN A 9 -13.21 -8.67 -12.25
N LEU A 10 -13.56 -7.70 -11.41
CA LEU A 10 -13.64 -7.86 -9.95
C LEU A 10 -15.09 -7.66 -9.49
N SER A 11 -15.54 -8.52 -8.58
CA SER A 11 -16.74 -8.28 -7.78
C SER A 11 -16.29 -7.82 -6.41
N LEU A 12 -16.74 -6.64 -5.97
CA LEU A 12 -16.32 -6.03 -4.72
C LEU A 12 -17.53 -5.86 -3.78
N PRO A 13 -17.34 -6.01 -2.46
CA PRO A 13 -18.37 -5.67 -1.48
C PRO A 13 -18.82 -4.22 -1.61
N ASP A 14 -20.10 -3.96 -1.34
CA ASP A 14 -20.69 -2.61 -1.46
C ASP A 14 -19.95 -1.57 -0.61
N GLU A 15 -19.42 -1.95 0.55
CA GLU A 15 -18.64 -1.06 1.40
C GLU A 15 -17.37 -0.54 0.72
N VAL A 16 -16.68 -1.40 -0.03
CA VAL A 16 -15.49 -1.03 -0.79
C VAL A 16 -15.88 -0.08 -1.92
N VAL A 17 -16.97 -0.38 -2.62
CA VAL A 17 -17.50 0.47 -3.70
C VAL A 17 -17.85 1.87 -3.17
N ARG A 18 -18.49 1.97 -2.01
CA ARG A 18 -18.82 3.27 -1.38
C ARG A 18 -17.58 4.11 -1.06
N VAL A 19 -16.48 3.50 -0.63
CA VAL A 19 -15.23 4.23 -0.38
C VAL A 19 -14.62 4.72 -1.70
N LEU A 20 -14.58 3.86 -2.71
CA LEU A 20 -14.07 4.22 -4.04
C LEU A 20 -14.89 5.35 -4.68
N ASP A 21 -16.20 5.37 -4.46
CA ASP A 21 -17.07 6.47 -4.92
C ASP A 21 -16.73 7.80 -4.27
N ARG A 22 -16.43 7.80 -2.96
CA ARG A 22 -16.00 9.01 -2.27
C ARG A 22 -14.67 9.52 -2.81
N MET A 23 -13.74 8.62 -3.08
CA MET A 23 -12.45 8.98 -3.68
C MET A 23 -12.65 9.53 -5.10
N SER A 24 -13.46 8.85 -5.91
CA SER A 24 -13.78 9.26 -7.28
C SER A 24 -14.38 10.66 -7.35
N LYS A 25 -15.28 11.02 -6.43
CA LYS A 25 -15.85 12.37 -6.34
C LYS A 25 -14.82 13.47 -6.07
N VAL A 26 -13.75 13.14 -5.34
CA VAL A 26 -12.70 14.12 -4.98
C VAL A 26 -11.64 14.22 -6.07
N THR A 27 -11.26 13.10 -6.67
CA THR A 27 -10.15 13.05 -7.64
C THR A 27 -10.60 13.19 -9.09
N GLY A 28 -11.89 13.01 -9.37
CA GLY A 28 -12.43 12.91 -10.74
C GLY A 28 -12.07 11.63 -11.47
N ALA A 29 -11.30 10.73 -10.86
CA ALA A 29 -10.89 9.47 -11.46
C ALA A 29 -11.98 8.39 -11.31
N GLY A 30 -12.14 7.54 -12.32
CA GLY A 30 -13.04 6.39 -12.24
C GLY A 30 -12.55 5.33 -11.25
N ARG A 31 -13.47 4.54 -10.67
CA ARG A 31 -13.15 3.47 -9.70
C ARG A 31 -12.04 2.53 -10.22
N ALA A 32 -12.12 2.12 -11.48
CA ALA A 32 -11.15 1.23 -12.11
C ALA A 32 -9.75 1.86 -12.20
N THR A 33 -9.66 3.16 -12.47
CA THR A 33 -8.38 3.90 -12.45
C THR A 33 -7.79 3.90 -11.06
N ILE A 34 -8.59 4.23 -10.04
CA ILE A 34 -8.14 4.25 -8.64
C ILE A 34 -7.60 2.88 -8.22
N ILE A 35 -8.35 1.80 -8.48
CA ILE A 35 -7.91 0.43 -8.17
C ILE A 35 -6.65 0.08 -8.96
N ARG A 36 -6.58 0.42 -10.25
CA ARG A 36 -5.43 0.13 -11.11
C ARG A 36 -4.17 0.79 -10.57
N GLU A 37 -4.20 2.09 -10.29
CA GLU A 37 -3.02 2.80 -9.78
C GLU A 37 -2.60 2.23 -8.44
N TRP A 38 -3.55 1.96 -7.53
CA TRP A 38 -3.25 1.35 -6.25
C TRP A 38 -2.58 -0.03 -6.39
N LEU A 39 -3.03 -0.86 -7.32
CA LEU A 39 -2.42 -2.17 -7.58
C LEU A 39 -1.02 -2.05 -8.20
N ILE A 40 -0.80 -1.06 -9.07
CA ILE A 40 0.52 -0.81 -9.69
C ILE A 40 1.50 -0.29 -8.65
N GLU A 41 1.11 0.70 -7.85
CA GLU A 41 1.92 1.26 -6.78
C GLU A 41 2.21 0.22 -5.68
N GLY A 42 1.24 -0.64 -5.38
CA GLY A 42 1.37 -1.72 -4.41
C GLY A 42 2.18 -2.93 -4.90
N LEU A 43 2.46 -3.04 -6.21
CA LEU A 43 3.10 -4.22 -6.81
C LEU A 43 4.38 -4.68 -6.08
N PRO A 44 5.32 -3.80 -5.68
CA PRO A 44 6.51 -4.23 -4.96
C PRO A 44 6.18 -4.97 -3.64
N HIS A 45 5.18 -4.48 -2.90
CA HIS A 45 4.76 -5.09 -1.64
C HIS A 45 4.07 -6.44 -1.88
N PHE A 46 3.27 -6.57 -2.94
CA PHE A 46 2.65 -7.84 -3.31
C PHE A 46 3.67 -8.89 -3.74
N VAL A 47 4.78 -8.48 -4.39
CA VAL A 47 5.87 -9.39 -4.76
C VAL A 47 6.59 -9.93 -3.52
N GLU A 48 6.92 -9.07 -2.56
CA GLU A 48 7.52 -9.50 -1.28
C GLU A 48 6.59 -10.47 -0.53
N MET A 49 5.29 -10.15 -0.49
CA MET A 49 4.28 -10.98 0.17
C MET A 49 4.09 -12.33 -0.55
N ALA A 50 4.06 -12.36 -1.87
CA ALA A 50 4.00 -13.59 -2.65
C ALA A 50 5.23 -14.48 -2.37
N THR A 51 6.42 -13.87 -2.36
CA THR A 51 7.68 -14.57 -2.05
C THR A 51 7.63 -15.17 -0.64
N ALA A 52 7.17 -14.39 0.34
CA ALA A 52 6.97 -14.84 1.71
C ALA A 52 6.00 -16.04 1.80
N MET A 53 4.88 -15.99 1.07
CA MET A 53 3.89 -17.07 1.03
C MET A 53 4.45 -18.34 0.38
N GLU A 54 5.22 -18.21 -0.70
CA GLU A 54 5.90 -19.33 -1.37
C GLU A 54 6.91 -20.00 -0.42
N MET A 55 7.72 -19.20 0.28
CA MET A 55 8.70 -19.71 1.25
C MET A 55 8.01 -20.40 2.44
N ALA A 56 6.89 -19.86 2.93
CA ALA A 56 6.11 -20.45 4.01
C ALA A 56 5.47 -21.79 3.58
N GLN A 57 4.95 -21.87 2.35
CA GLN A 57 4.41 -23.11 1.79
C GLN A 57 5.47 -24.22 1.72
N GLN A 58 6.72 -23.87 1.44
CA GLN A 58 7.85 -24.80 1.37
C GLN A 58 8.31 -25.33 2.74
N ARG A 59 7.61 -25.01 3.85
CA ARG A 59 7.95 -25.39 5.24
C ARG A 59 9.39 -25.04 5.63
N ASN A 60 9.97 -24.04 4.99
CA ASN A 60 11.33 -23.65 5.27
C ASN A 60 11.34 -22.72 6.49
N ILE A 61 11.99 -23.13 7.59
CA ILE A 61 12.05 -22.37 8.85
C ILE A 61 12.67 -20.97 8.62
N ASP A 62 13.53 -20.84 7.60
CA ASP A 62 14.14 -19.57 7.21
C ASP A 62 13.15 -18.59 6.55
N ALA A 63 12.00 -19.06 6.06
CA ALA A 63 10.92 -18.22 5.53
C ALA A 63 10.38 -17.26 6.59
N PHE A 64 10.12 -17.79 7.79
CA PHE A 64 9.63 -17.00 8.91
C PHE A 64 10.65 -15.95 9.35
N LYS A 65 11.94 -16.23 9.21
CA LYS A 65 13.01 -15.27 9.49
C LYS A 65 13.02 -14.12 8.49
N VAL A 66 12.92 -14.40 7.19
CA VAL A 66 12.82 -13.37 6.15
C VAL A 66 11.57 -12.51 6.35
N VAL A 67 10.41 -13.14 6.56
CA VAL A 67 9.15 -12.42 6.83
C VAL A 67 9.22 -11.57 8.09
N SER A 68 9.79 -12.10 9.18
CA SER A 68 9.97 -11.33 10.42
C SER A 68 10.89 -10.13 10.24
N THR A 69 11.91 -10.25 9.37
CA THR A 69 12.86 -9.18 9.07
C THR A 69 12.18 -8.10 8.22
N THR A 70 11.46 -8.49 7.17
CA THR A 70 10.68 -7.56 6.34
C THR A 70 9.61 -6.82 7.14
N LEU A 71 8.89 -7.51 8.03
CA LEU A 71 7.91 -6.89 8.92
C LEU A 71 8.54 -5.92 9.91
N ARG A 72 9.75 -6.23 10.41
CA ARG A 72 10.51 -5.33 11.29
C ARG A 72 10.95 -4.07 10.54
N ASP A 73 11.51 -4.22 9.34
CA ASP A 73 11.92 -3.09 8.49
C ASP A 73 10.73 -2.19 8.12
N LEU A 74 9.56 -2.77 7.84
CA LEU A 74 8.32 -2.02 7.60
C LEU A 74 7.87 -1.25 8.83
N THR A 75 7.96 -1.85 10.01
CA THR A 75 7.59 -1.20 11.28
C THR A 75 8.51 -0.02 11.58
N ASP A 76 9.81 -0.17 11.37
CA ASP A 76 10.80 0.88 11.59
C ASP A 76 10.58 2.06 10.63
N ARG A 77 10.32 1.78 9.34
CA ARG A 77 9.99 2.81 8.35
C ARG A 77 8.68 3.53 8.69
N THR A 78 7.67 2.81 9.16
CA THR A 78 6.38 3.41 9.55
C THR A 78 6.55 4.32 10.77
N SER A 79 7.35 3.90 11.74
CA SER A 79 7.69 4.71 12.92
C SER A 79 8.43 6.00 12.53
N GLN A 80 9.33 5.91 11.55
CA GLN A 80 10.03 7.09 11.02
C GLN A 80 9.08 8.06 10.31
N ILE A 81 8.15 7.55 9.51
CA ILE A 81 7.12 8.36 8.85
C ILE A 81 6.23 9.07 9.89
N GLU A 82 5.84 8.38 10.97
CA GLU A 82 5.07 8.99 12.06
C GLU A 82 5.83 10.16 12.72
N LEU A 83 7.12 9.98 12.97
CA LEU A 83 8.00 11.02 13.52
C LEU A 83 8.09 12.23 12.58
N ASP A 84 8.23 12.01 11.28
CA ASP A 84 8.33 13.07 10.30
C ASP A 84 7.00 13.83 10.12
N LEU A 85 5.86 13.13 10.17
CA LEU A 85 4.53 13.75 10.23
C LEU A 85 4.34 14.62 11.48
N LYS A 86 4.79 14.14 12.65
CA LYS A 86 4.77 14.93 13.90
C LYS A 86 5.59 16.20 13.77
N LYS A 87 6.81 16.11 13.20
CA LYS A 87 7.67 17.28 12.94
C LYS A 87 7.02 18.26 11.96
N HIS A 88 6.47 17.77 10.85
CA HIS A 88 5.79 18.60 9.86
C HIS A 88 4.58 19.34 10.47
N ARG A 89 3.78 18.64 11.28
CA ARG A 89 2.65 19.24 12.00
C ARG A 89 3.09 20.31 13.01
N ALA A 90 4.18 20.08 13.74
CA ALA A 90 4.74 21.05 14.67
C ALA A 90 5.26 22.30 13.96
N ALA A 91 5.95 22.15 12.82
CA ALA A 91 6.42 23.26 12.00
C ALA A 91 5.27 24.10 11.41
N MET A 92 4.23 23.44 10.91
CA MET A 92 3.00 24.08 10.43
C MET A 92 2.27 24.87 11.52
N ARG A 93 2.26 24.36 12.76
CA ARG A 93 1.68 25.06 13.93
C ARG A 93 2.48 26.31 14.33
N LYS A 94 3.81 26.26 14.24
CA LYS A 94 4.67 27.43 14.53
C LYS A 94 4.45 28.55 13.51
N ARG A 95 4.43 28.22 12.20
CA ARG A 95 4.19 29.19 11.11
C ARG A 95 2.83 29.88 11.13
N LYS A 96 1.83 29.34 11.83
CA LYS A 96 0.49 29.96 11.95
C LYS A 96 0.40 30.95 13.13
N ARG A 97 1.43 31.02 13.98
CA ARG A 97 1.45 31.81 15.21
C ARG A 97 2.27 33.10 15.09
N ASP A 98 3.03 33.22 13.99
CA ASP A 98 3.68 34.44 13.49
C ASP A 98 2.78 35.09 12.42
#